data_AF-A0A133KHR6-F1
#
_entry.id   AF-A0A133KHR6-F1
#
_cell.length_a   1.000
_cell.length_b   1.000
_cell.length_c   1.000
_cell.angle_alpha   90.00
_cell.angle_beta   90.00
_cell.angle_gamma   90.00
#
_symmetry.space_group_name_H-M   'P 1'
#
loop_
_entity.id
_entity.type
_entity.pdbx_description
1 polymer ?
#
loop_
_entity_poly.entity_id
_entity_poly.type
_entity_poly.pdbx_seq_one_letter_code
_entity_poly.pdbx_strand_id
1 'polypeptide(L)'
;MRERIENFARLAVEFGVNVQKGEDVLITSPVESPELCRLITKAAYEKGARNVAIDWKDDELTRLTYEYQDQETLNEVADWKLAKLDYQIAKKKSNRISIHAEDPDLLNGLDSEKISEAIRENSKKTKDYVKYTMNDIVSWLVISVPTKKWAKKVFPDLTEKEAYDKLWEVILDVSRVSESWQETKANWTKHIDNLDEKAKFLNDHQFDKVHYKASNGTDLWVKLPKNHIWMSAGSTNEKGDRFIPNMPTEEVFTSPQYDGVDGRLVASKPLVYNGVVINGFEFEFKDGKVISFSAKEGEDTLREMLDSDEGSKFLGEIALVPYDSPISNSNILFYNTLFDENASCHFALGKAYPTTVKGASDLDDSQVRSLGLNDSLIHEDFMVGTEDLEITGYKDDKEFKIFEKGNWAF
;
A
#
# COMPACT_ATOMS: atom_id res chain seq x y z
N MET A 1 22.13 10.96 -9.90
CA MET A 1 21.11 11.45 -8.93
C MET A 1 20.13 12.47 -9.52
N ARG A 2 20.51 13.73 -9.82
CA ARG A 2 19.54 14.78 -10.24
C ARG A 2 18.66 14.37 -11.43
N GLU A 3 19.25 13.87 -12.51
CA GLU A 3 18.50 13.43 -13.69
C GLU A 3 17.50 12.31 -13.36
N ARG A 4 17.87 11.40 -12.46
CA ARG A 4 16.98 10.34 -11.95
C ARG A 4 15.80 10.95 -11.18
N ILE A 5 16.01 11.93 -10.31
CA ILE A 5 14.91 12.62 -9.60
C ILE A 5 13.98 13.34 -10.59
N GLU A 6 14.52 13.99 -11.63
CA GLU A 6 13.72 14.59 -12.70
C GLU A 6 12.90 13.53 -13.46
N ASN A 7 13.49 12.36 -13.76
CA ASN A 7 12.79 11.23 -14.37
C ASN A 7 11.75 10.60 -13.43
N PHE A 8 11.99 10.56 -12.12
CA PHE A 8 11.02 10.09 -11.13
C PHE A 8 9.78 11.00 -11.07
N ALA A 9 9.99 12.32 -11.13
CA ALA A 9 8.90 13.28 -11.24
C ALA A 9 8.09 13.11 -12.54
N ARG A 10 8.76 12.85 -13.66
CA ARG A 10 8.10 12.54 -14.94
C ARG A 10 7.33 11.22 -14.88
N LEU A 11 7.91 10.19 -14.28
CA LEU A 11 7.27 8.90 -14.07
C LEU A 11 5.96 9.04 -13.27
N ALA A 12 5.98 9.80 -12.18
CA ALA A 12 4.78 10.08 -11.38
C ALA A 12 3.65 10.72 -12.20
N VAL A 13 3.97 11.58 -13.17
CA VAL A 13 3.00 12.28 -14.01
C VAL A 13 2.55 11.46 -15.22
N GLU A 14 3.49 10.83 -15.93
CA GLU A 14 3.23 10.15 -17.21
C GLU A 14 2.73 8.71 -17.04
N PHE A 15 3.17 8.01 -15.99
CA PHE A 15 2.76 6.63 -15.69
C PHE A 15 1.87 6.58 -14.44
N GLY A 16 2.28 7.26 -13.37
CA GLY A 16 1.63 7.24 -12.06
C GLY A 16 0.18 7.67 -12.14
N VAL A 17 -0.07 8.98 -12.24
CA VAL A 17 -1.44 9.47 -12.43
C VAL A 17 -1.88 9.56 -13.89
N ASN A 18 -0.93 9.43 -14.83
CA ASN A 18 -1.16 9.57 -16.27
C ASN A 18 -2.02 10.81 -16.60
N VAL A 19 -1.53 12.00 -16.23
CA VAL A 19 -2.26 13.27 -16.37
C VAL A 19 -2.75 13.45 -17.81
N GLN A 20 -4.02 13.77 -18.05
CA GLN A 20 -4.50 14.19 -19.38
C GLN A 20 -4.59 15.71 -19.52
N LYS A 21 -4.67 16.18 -20.78
CA LYS A 21 -4.73 17.61 -21.09
C LYS A 21 -6.01 18.21 -20.51
N GLY A 22 -5.87 19.30 -19.75
CA GLY A 22 -6.99 20.01 -19.14
C GLY A 22 -7.38 19.52 -17.75
N GLU A 23 -6.69 18.49 -17.23
CA GLU A 23 -6.94 17.95 -15.89
C GLU A 23 -6.20 18.72 -14.81
N ASP A 24 -6.73 18.63 -13.59
CA ASP A 24 -6.09 19.18 -12.40
C ASP A 24 -5.23 18.11 -11.72
N VAL A 25 -4.17 18.53 -11.05
CA VAL A 25 -3.33 17.69 -10.19
C VAL A 25 -3.30 18.27 -8.79
N LEU A 26 -3.53 17.43 -7.78
CA LEU A 26 -3.36 17.75 -6.37
C LEU A 26 -2.21 16.92 -5.80
N ILE A 27 -1.15 17.60 -5.38
CA ILE A 27 0.02 16.97 -4.76
C ILE A 27 -0.10 17.15 -3.24
N THR A 28 -0.11 16.08 -2.46
CA THR A 28 0.11 16.14 -1.01
C THR A 28 1.58 15.82 -0.74
N SER A 29 2.28 16.68 0.01
CA SER A 29 3.73 16.53 0.17
C SER A 29 4.25 17.08 1.50
N PRO A 30 5.29 16.48 2.10
CA PRO A 30 6.01 17.11 3.21
C PRO A 30 6.66 18.43 2.77
N VAL A 31 6.67 19.42 3.68
CA VAL A 31 7.36 20.71 3.49
C VAL A 31 8.85 20.57 3.22
N GLU A 32 9.44 19.42 3.58
CA GLU A 32 10.85 19.08 3.35
C GLU A 32 11.17 18.71 1.90
N SER A 33 10.17 18.49 1.03
CA SER A 33 10.39 18.01 -0.35
C SER A 33 9.93 18.99 -1.44
N PRO A 34 10.26 20.30 -1.37
CA PRO A 34 9.76 21.29 -2.32
C PRO A 34 10.35 21.14 -3.72
N GLU A 35 11.56 20.57 -3.85
CA GLU A 35 12.21 20.36 -5.13
C GLU A 35 11.47 19.33 -5.99
N LEU A 36 11.13 18.17 -5.43
CA LEU A 36 10.36 17.16 -6.16
C LEU A 36 8.99 17.70 -6.58
N CYS A 37 8.27 18.41 -5.69
CA CYS A 37 6.98 19.00 -6.05
C CYS A 37 7.07 19.98 -7.22
N ARG A 38 8.14 20.79 -7.30
CA ARG A 38 8.38 21.68 -8.44
C ARG A 38 8.62 20.90 -9.73
N LEU A 39 9.36 19.79 -9.66
CA LEU A 39 9.60 18.92 -10.81
C LEU A 39 8.32 18.22 -11.28
N ILE A 40 7.52 17.68 -10.36
CA ILE A 40 6.20 17.07 -10.67
C ILE A 40 5.27 18.12 -11.27
N THR A 41 5.21 19.32 -10.68
CA THR A 41 4.41 20.45 -11.19
C THR A 41 4.81 20.82 -12.61
N LYS A 42 6.12 20.94 -12.87
CA LYS A 42 6.65 21.20 -14.21
C LYS A 42 6.22 20.11 -15.19
N ALA A 43 6.45 18.84 -14.86
CA ALA A 43 6.08 17.71 -15.71
C ALA A 43 4.57 17.66 -15.99
N ALA A 44 3.73 17.92 -14.99
CA ALA A 44 2.27 17.98 -15.14
C ALA A 44 1.84 19.09 -16.11
N TYR A 45 2.40 20.30 -15.99
CA TYR A 45 2.13 21.38 -16.93
C TYR A 45 2.66 21.09 -18.35
N GLU A 46 3.82 20.44 -18.48
CA GLU A 46 4.35 19.97 -19.76
C GLU A 46 3.42 18.94 -20.43
N LYS A 47 2.73 18.10 -19.64
CA LYS A 47 1.66 17.19 -20.11
C LYS A 47 0.33 17.91 -20.39
N GLY A 48 0.21 19.19 -20.02
CA GLY A 48 -0.98 20.01 -20.29
C GLY A 48 -2.01 20.00 -19.16
N ALA A 49 -1.61 19.76 -17.91
CA ALA A 49 -2.44 20.01 -16.74
C ALA A 49 -3.01 21.44 -16.78
N ARG A 50 -4.28 21.60 -16.42
CA ARG A 50 -4.94 22.91 -16.31
C ARG A 50 -4.50 23.64 -15.06
N ASN A 51 -4.34 22.92 -13.94
CA ASN A 51 -3.96 23.48 -12.66
C ASN A 51 -3.21 22.43 -11.82
N VAL A 52 -2.19 22.86 -11.08
CA VAL A 52 -1.49 22.02 -10.11
C VAL A 52 -1.57 22.73 -8.75
N ALA A 53 -2.12 22.04 -7.75
CA ALA A 53 -2.20 22.50 -6.37
C ALA A 53 -1.33 21.62 -5.47
N ILE A 54 -0.78 22.21 -4.40
CA ILE A 54 0.05 21.49 -3.44
C ILE A 54 -0.50 21.69 -2.02
N ASP A 55 -0.67 20.57 -1.33
CA ASP A 55 -1.07 20.45 0.06
C ASP A 55 0.14 20.05 0.88
N TRP A 56 0.76 21.05 1.52
CA TRP A 56 1.93 20.84 2.36
C TRP A 56 1.56 20.21 3.70
N LYS A 57 2.38 19.26 4.14
CA LYS A 57 2.35 18.61 5.45
C LYS A 57 3.63 18.93 6.19
N ASP A 58 3.50 19.23 7.47
CA ASP A 58 4.63 19.50 8.36
C ASP A 58 4.45 18.62 9.60
N ASP A 59 5.40 17.71 9.78
CA ASP A 59 5.40 16.72 10.85
C ASP A 59 5.47 17.41 12.22
N GLU A 60 6.32 18.42 12.39
CA GLU A 60 6.46 19.15 13.65
C GLU A 60 5.15 19.85 14.02
N LEU A 61 4.48 20.49 13.05
CA LEU A 61 3.17 21.10 13.29
C LEU A 61 2.08 20.07 13.58
N THR A 62 2.14 18.90 12.94
CA THR A 62 1.20 17.79 13.20
C THR A 62 1.37 17.28 14.63
N ARG A 63 2.61 17.05 15.07
CA ARG A 63 2.90 16.65 16.45
C ARG A 63 2.42 17.68 17.47
N LEU A 64 2.75 18.96 17.27
CA LEU A 64 2.30 20.06 18.14
C LEU A 64 0.76 20.15 18.20
N THR A 65 0.07 19.87 17.09
CA THR A 65 -1.39 19.83 17.05
C THR A 65 -1.94 18.79 18.02
N TYR A 66 -1.44 17.56 17.98
CA TYR A 66 -1.87 16.50 18.90
C TYR A 66 -1.43 16.71 20.34
N GLU A 67 -0.26 17.31 20.55
CA GLU A 67 0.27 17.60 21.89
C GLU A 67 -0.57 18.66 22.62
N TYR A 68 -0.95 19.74 21.94
CA TYR A 68 -1.52 20.92 22.60
C TYR A 68 -3.02 21.14 22.43
N GLN A 69 -3.66 20.66 21.35
CA GLN A 69 -5.11 20.86 21.17
C GLN A 69 -5.92 19.93 22.08
N ASP A 70 -7.07 20.37 22.57
CA ASP A 70 -8.03 19.49 23.24
C ASP A 70 -8.77 18.57 22.25
N GLN A 71 -9.44 17.54 22.77
CA GLN A 71 -10.13 16.55 21.95
C GLN A 71 -11.26 17.15 21.11
N GLU A 72 -12.02 18.09 21.69
CA GLU A 72 -13.13 18.75 20.99
C GLU A 72 -12.63 19.45 19.73
N THR A 73 -11.55 20.22 19.85
CA THR A 73 -10.88 20.92 18.75
C THR A 73 -10.30 19.95 17.73
N LEU A 74 -9.65 18.86 18.16
CA LEU A 74 -9.10 17.85 17.23
C LEU A 74 -10.18 17.15 16.41
N ASN A 75 -11.37 16.98 16.98
CA ASN A 75 -12.50 16.36 16.31
C ASN A 75 -13.19 17.33 15.32
N GLU A 76 -12.87 18.62 15.34
CA GLU A 76 -13.40 19.60 14.39
C GLU A 76 -12.77 19.47 13.00
N VAL A 77 -13.62 19.37 11.98
CA VAL A 77 -13.20 19.52 10.58
C VAL A 77 -13.85 20.79 10.07
N ALA A 78 -13.05 21.84 9.95
CA ALA A 78 -13.52 23.15 9.52
C ALA A 78 -14.12 23.09 8.10
N ASP A 79 -15.21 23.83 7.87
CA ASP A 79 -15.97 23.84 6.62
C ASP A 79 -15.10 24.15 5.38
N TRP A 80 -14.08 25.00 5.53
CA TRP A 80 -13.18 25.33 4.42
C TRP A 80 -12.37 24.12 3.95
N LYS A 81 -12.05 23.16 4.83
CA LYS A 81 -11.37 21.91 4.45
C LYS A 81 -12.30 21.06 3.58
N LEU A 82 -13.58 20.96 3.97
CA LEU A 82 -14.59 20.23 3.20
C LEU A 82 -14.87 20.92 1.85
N ALA A 83 -15.00 22.25 1.83
CA ALA A 83 -15.18 23.02 0.61
C ALA A 83 -14.00 22.86 -0.37
N LYS A 84 -12.78 22.73 0.16
CA LYS A 84 -11.58 22.45 -0.63
C LYS A 84 -11.63 21.05 -1.25
N LEU A 85 -11.96 20.01 -0.46
CA LEU A 85 -12.12 18.64 -0.95
C LEU A 85 -13.24 18.55 -2.00
N ASP A 86 -14.38 19.21 -1.76
CA ASP A 86 -15.47 19.30 -2.71
C ASP A 86 -15.03 19.93 -4.04
N TYR A 87 -14.30 21.05 -3.99
CA TYR A 87 -13.79 21.68 -5.20
C TYR A 87 -12.79 20.79 -5.94
N GLN A 88 -11.74 20.31 -5.26
CA GLN A 88 -10.63 19.62 -5.92
C GLN A 88 -10.98 18.18 -6.31
N ILE A 89 -11.63 17.43 -5.42
CA ILE A 89 -11.90 16.01 -5.63
C ILE A 89 -13.26 15.81 -6.29
N ALA A 90 -14.34 16.30 -5.69
CA ALA A 90 -15.68 16.00 -6.21
C ALA A 90 -16.01 16.72 -7.52
N LYS A 91 -15.69 18.01 -7.62
CA LYS A 91 -16.01 18.86 -8.78
C LYS A 91 -14.94 18.84 -9.87
N LYS A 92 -13.67 18.89 -9.50
CA LYS A 92 -12.55 18.93 -10.46
C LYS A 92 -11.97 17.56 -10.78
N LYS A 93 -12.26 16.54 -9.97
CA LYS A 93 -11.73 15.19 -10.15
C LYS A 93 -10.21 15.21 -10.35
N SER A 94 -9.52 16.04 -9.56
CA SER A 94 -8.09 16.23 -9.65
C SER A 94 -7.37 14.89 -9.47
N ASN A 95 -6.41 14.61 -10.35
CA ASN A 95 -5.48 13.52 -10.18
C ASN A 95 -4.70 13.73 -8.87
N ARG A 96 -4.49 12.67 -8.08
CA ARG A 96 -3.87 12.79 -6.76
C ARG A 96 -2.47 12.19 -6.75
N ILE A 97 -1.49 12.95 -6.29
CA ILE A 97 -0.15 12.44 -6.00
C ILE A 97 0.10 12.65 -4.50
N SER A 98 0.28 11.58 -3.75
CA SER A 98 0.59 11.62 -2.32
C SER A 98 2.05 11.21 -2.13
N ILE A 99 2.85 12.11 -1.55
CA ILE A 99 4.24 11.85 -1.20
C ILE A 99 4.27 11.49 0.28
N HIS A 100 4.41 10.21 0.60
CA HIS A 100 4.49 9.69 1.96
C HIS A 100 5.95 9.60 2.41
N ALA A 101 6.32 10.38 3.41
CA ALA A 101 7.70 10.44 3.92
C ALA A 101 7.75 10.85 5.40
N GLU A 102 6.65 10.64 6.11
CA GLU A 102 6.49 10.99 7.52
C GLU A 102 7.52 10.25 8.37
N ASP A 103 7.97 10.90 9.45
CA ASP A 103 8.79 10.24 10.46
C ASP A 103 8.02 9.04 11.05
N PRO A 104 8.52 7.79 10.96
CA PRO A 104 7.85 6.63 11.55
C PRO A 104 7.61 6.77 13.06
N ASP A 105 8.40 7.60 13.73
CA ASP A 105 8.31 7.85 15.17
C ASP A 105 7.54 9.15 15.51
N LEU A 106 6.86 9.79 14.53
CA LEU A 106 6.29 11.14 14.63
C LEU A 106 5.43 11.35 15.89
N LEU A 107 4.53 10.41 16.17
CA LEU A 107 3.54 10.52 17.23
C LEU A 107 3.94 9.79 18.51
N ASN A 108 5.17 9.27 18.59
CA ASN A 108 5.63 8.53 19.76
C ASN A 108 5.54 9.37 21.05
N GLY A 109 5.02 8.76 22.10
CA GLY A 109 4.84 9.36 23.42
C GLY A 109 3.61 10.27 23.56
N LEU A 110 2.76 10.38 22.53
CA LEU A 110 1.48 11.07 22.61
C LEU A 110 0.34 10.11 22.98
N ASP A 111 -0.79 10.68 23.41
CA ASP A 111 -2.00 9.94 23.77
C ASP A 111 -2.62 9.28 22.52
N SER A 112 -2.55 7.95 22.46
CA SER A 112 -3.01 7.15 21.33
C SER A 112 -4.53 7.17 21.18
N GLU A 113 -5.30 7.15 22.28
CA GLU A 113 -6.77 7.21 22.22
C GLU A 113 -7.22 8.54 21.62
N LYS A 114 -6.57 9.63 22.02
CA LYS A 114 -6.82 10.98 21.49
C LYS A 114 -6.54 11.07 19.99
N ILE A 115 -5.44 10.50 19.54
CA ILE A 115 -5.06 10.43 18.12
C ILE A 115 -6.07 9.59 17.33
N SER A 116 -6.36 8.37 17.78
CA SER A 116 -7.28 7.46 17.11
C SER A 116 -8.70 8.04 17.00
N GLU A 117 -9.17 8.76 18.03
CA GLU A 117 -10.44 9.47 17.97
C GLU A 117 -10.45 10.59 16.93
N ALA A 118 -9.43 11.45 16.92
CA ALA A 118 -9.33 12.54 15.96
C ALA A 118 -9.28 12.03 14.51
N ILE A 119 -8.51 10.96 14.27
CA ILE A 119 -8.44 10.29 12.96
C ILE A 119 -9.82 9.76 12.56
N ARG A 120 -10.51 9.06 13.47
CA ARG A 120 -11.85 8.50 13.22
C ARG A 120 -12.87 9.58 12.90
N GLU A 121 -12.92 10.68 13.67
CA GLU A 121 -13.86 11.77 13.42
C GLU A 121 -13.56 12.50 12.10
N ASN A 122 -12.28 12.67 11.75
CA ASN A 122 -11.89 13.19 10.45
C ASN A 122 -12.31 12.26 9.30
N SER A 123 -12.10 10.93 9.44
CA SER A 123 -12.49 9.93 8.44
C SER A 123 -14.01 9.90 8.21
N LYS A 124 -14.82 9.99 9.28
CA LYS A 124 -16.30 10.07 9.15
C LYS A 124 -16.74 11.28 8.32
N LYS A 125 -16.10 12.44 8.52
CA LYS A 125 -16.44 13.69 7.83
C LYS A 125 -15.90 13.76 6.40
N THR A 126 -14.84 13.01 6.09
CA THR A 126 -14.21 13.01 4.76
C THR A 126 -14.53 11.77 3.92
N LYS A 127 -15.30 10.80 4.43
CA LYS A 127 -15.61 9.52 3.78
C LYS A 127 -16.08 9.65 2.32
N ASP A 128 -16.89 10.67 2.04
CA ASP A 128 -17.50 10.89 0.73
C ASP A 128 -16.46 11.28 -0.34
N TYR A 129 -15.26 11.70 0.08
CA TYR A 129 -14.13 12.00 -0.79
C TYR A 129 -13.14 10.84 -0.90
N VAL A 130 -12.98 10.04 0.16
CA VAL A 130 -12.09 8.86 0.17
C VAL A 130 -12.49 7.85 -0.91
N LYS A 131 -13.80 7.69 -1.18
CA LYS A 131 -14.29 6.81 -2.24
C LYS A 131 -13.75 7.15 -3.64
N TYR A 132 -13.33 8.40 -3.87
CA TYR A 132 -12.81 8.79 -5.19
C TYR A 132 -11.46 8.13 -5.51
N THR A 133 -10.66 7.82 -4.49
CA THR A 133 -9.44 7.04 -4.67
C THR A 133 -9.69 5.55 -4.48
N MET A 134 -10.45 5.14 -3.45
CA MET A 134 -10.69 3.71 -3.18
C MET A 134 -11.45 2.97 -4.29
N ASN A 135 -12.28 3.67 -5.07
CA ASN A 135 -13.01 3.09 -6.20
C ASN A 135 -12.43 3.55 -7.55
N ASP A 136 -11.20 4.05 -7.58
CA ASP A 136 -10.52 4.50 -8.79
C ASP A 136 -11.35 5.50 -9.63
N ILE A 137 -12.11 6.37 -8.97
CA ILE A 137 -12.87 7.41 -9.68
C ILE A 137 -11.90 8.42 -10.32
N VAL A 138 -10.82 8.77 -9.62
CA VAL A 138 -9.72 9.59 -10.14
C VAL A 138 -8.45 8.78 -10.21
N SER A 139 -7.52 9.15 -11.11
CA SER A 139 -6.16 8.60 -11.03
C SER A 139 -5.49 9.08 -9.76
N TRP A 140 -4.84 8.16 -9.05
CA TRP A 140 -4.10 8.47 -7.83
C TRP A 140 -2.75 7.76 -7.84
N LEU A 141 -1.81 8.30 -7.06
CA LEU A 141 -0.46 7.78 -6.95
C LEU A 141 0.05 8.01 -5.53
N VAL A 142 0.65 6.98 -4.95
CA VAL A 142 1.47 7.03 -3.73
C VAL A 142 2.93 6.86 -4.14
N ILE A 143 3.77 7.81 -3.75
CA ILE A 143 5.23 7.73 -3.84
C ILE A 143 5.86 8.14 -2.52
N SER A 144 7.15 7.89 -2.37
CA SER A 144 7.92 8.33 -1.21
C SER A 144 9.22 8.99 -1.61
N VAL A 145 9.74 9.79 -0.68
CA VAL A 145 11.02 10.50 -0.79
C VAL A 145 11.71 10.46 0.57
N PRO A 146 13.03 10.44 0.65
CA PRO A 146 13.68 10.48 1.95
C PRO A 146 13.36 11.79 2.67
N THR A 147 13.04 11.70 3.95
CA THR A 147 13.26 12.76 4.92
C THR A 147 14.51 12.42 5.72
N LYS A 148 15.09 13.41 6.38
CA LYS A 148 16.30 13.21 7.19
C LYS A 148 16.08 12.22 8.32
N LYS A 149 14.95 12.35 9.03
CA LYS A 149 14.58 11.47 10.14
C LYS A 149 14.33 10.04 9.66
N TRP A 150 13.54 9.88 8.59
CA TRP A 150 13.28 8.57 8.00
C TRP A 150 14.57 7.89 7.52
N ALA A 151 15.41 8.61 6.78
CA ALA A 151 16.70 8.09 6.33
C ALA A 151 17.59 7.66 7.50
N LYS A 152 17.63 8.43 8.59
CA LYS A 152 18.36 8.09 9.81
C LYS A 152 17.80 6.87 10.52
N LYS A 153 16.50 6.63 10.48
CA LYS A 153 15.85 5.42 11.01
C LYS A 153 16.25 4.18 10.20
N VAL A 154 16.24 4.30 8.88
CA VAL A 154 16.60 3.21 7.96
C VAL A 154 18.11 2.91 8.02
N PHE A 155 18.96 3.94 8.13
CA PHE A 155 20.41 3.82 8.19
C PHE A 155 20.98 4.46 9.48
N PRO A 156 20.84 3.80 10.63
CA PRO A 156 21.22 4.36 11.93
C PRO A 156 22.73 4.62 12.05
N ASP A 157 23.56 3.88 11.33
CA ASP A 157 25.03 3.97 11.42
C ASP A 157 25.66 5.04 10.51
N LEU A 158 24.90 5.64 9.58
CA LEU A 158 25.39 6.66 8.65
C LEU A 158 25.21 8.08 9.20
N THR A 159 25.95 9.07 8.68
CA THR A 159 25.58 10.47 8.97
C THR A 159 24.23 10.83 8.35
N GLU A 160 23.55 11.87 8.83
CA GLU A 160 22.23 12.29 8.29
C GLU A 160 22.26 12.49 6.77
N LYS A 161 23.32 13.14 6.27
CA LYS A 161 23.48 13.38 4.83
C LYS A 161 23.70 12.08 4.05
N GLU A 162 24.60 11.23 4.52
CA GLU A 162 24.88 9.95 3.85
C GLU A 162 23.66 9.02 3.88
N ALA A 163 22.91 8.99 4.98
CA ALA A 163 21.67 8.26 5.09
C ALA A 163 20.64 8.77 4.09
N TYR A 164 20.46 10.10 4.00
CA TYR A 164 19.53 10.75 3.08
C TYR A 164 19.88 10.46 1.62
N ASP A 165 21.15 10.64 1.24
CA ASP A 165 21.64 10.38 -0.12
C ASP A 165 21.50 8.88 -0.47
N LYS A 166 21.83 7.98 0.47
CA LYS A 166 21.67 6.53 0.29
C LYS A 166 20.21 6.13 0.12
N LEU A 167 19.30 6.69 0.92
CA LEU A 167 17.88 6.38 0.78
C LEU A 167 17.32 6.88 -0.55
N TRP A 168 17.78 8.03 -1.05
CA TRP A 168 17.44 8.47 -2.42
C TRP A 168 17.88 7.46 -3.49
N GLU A 169 19.14 6.98 -3.44
CA GLU A 169 19.62 5.99 -4.41
C GLU A 169 18.77 4.72 -4.36
N VAL A 170 18.48 4.21 -3.16
CA VAL A 170 17.64 3.02 -2.99
C VAL A 170 16.23 3.23 -3.55
N ILE A 171 15.56 4.35 -3.21
CA ILE A 171 14.20 4.63 -3.73
C ILE A 171 14.20 4.66 -5.26
N LEU A 172 15.18 5.31 -5.88
CA LEU A 172 15.25 5.41 -7.33
C LEU A 172 15.59 4.06 -7.99
N ASP A 173 16.43 3.24 -7.35
CA ASP A 173 16.78 1.90 -7.83
C ASP A 173 15.54 0.99 -7.81
N VAL A 174 14.85 0.90 -6.68
CA VAL A 174 13.67 0.04 -6.55
C VAL A 174 12.48 0.56 -7.37
N SER A 175 12.42 1.87 -7.60
CA SER A 175 11.45 2.49 -8.52
C SER A 175 11.89 2.40 -9.99
N ARG A 176 12.93 1.63 -10.34
CA ARG A 176 13.41 1.38 -11.71
C ARG A 176 13.74 2.65 -12.50
N VAL A 177 14.15 3.71 -11.82
CA VAL A 177 14.44 5.00 -12.42
C VAL A 177 15.90 5.07 -12.83
N SER A 178 16.15 5.21 -14.14
CA SER A 178 17.50 5.39 -14.67
C SER A 178 17.78 6.86 -15.00
N GLU A 179 19.02 7.16 -15.39
CA GLU A 179 19.41 8.50 -15.87
C GLU A 179 18.73 8.82 -17.22
N SER A 180 18.39 7.81 -18.02
CA SER A 180 17.68 7.95 -19.28
C SER A 180 16.17 7.83 -19.10
N TRP A 181 15.42 8.83 -19.55
CA TRP A 181 13.95 8.75 -19.56
C TRP A 181 13.43 7.59 -20.41
N GLN A 182 14.08 7.29 -21.54
CA GLN A 182 13.64 6.19 -22.41
C GLN A 182 13.82 4.82 -21.76
N GLU A 183 14.91 4.65 -21.02
CA GLU A 183 15.17 3.42 -20.27
C GLU A 183 14.24 3.31 -19.06
N THR A 184 14.02 4.40 -18.32
CA THR A 184 13.02 4.43 -17.22
C THR A 184 11.64 3.98 -17.72
N LYS A 185 11.17 4.50 -18.86
CA LYS A 185 9.92 4.05 -19.48
C LYS A 185 9.97 2.58 -19.88
N ALA A 186 11.04 2.13 -20.52
CA ALA A 186 11.17 0.75 -20.94
C ALA A 186 11.15 -0.22 -19.75
N ASN A 187 11.82 0.14 -18.65
CA ASN A 187 11.82 -0.64 -17.42
C ASN A 187 10.40 -0.77 -16.85
N TRP A 188 9.67 0.35 -16.75
CA TRP A 188 8.30 0.34 -16.24
C TRP A 188 7.32 -0.38 -17.15
N THR A 189 7.39 -0.16 -18.47
CA THR A 189 6.55 -0.89 -19.43
C THR A 189 6.78 -2.39 -19.31
N LYS A 190 8.05 -2.85 -19.33
CA LYS A 190 8.36 -4.28 -19.17
C LYS A 190 7.88 -4.85 -17.83
N HIS A 191 8.07 -4.09 -16.75
CA HIS A 191 7.67 -4.50 -15.41
C HIS A 191 6.15 -4.65 -15.28
N ILE A 192 5.42 -3.63 -15.76
CA ILE A 192 3.97 -3.64 -15.84
C ILE A 192 3.47 -4.83 -16.68
N ASP A 193 4.01 -5.02 -17.88
CA ASP A 193 3.56 -6.10 -18.78
C ASP A 193 3.76 -7.47 -18.12
N ASN A 194 4.86 -7.65 -17.39
CA ASN A 194 5.11 -8.87 -16.62
C ASN A 194 4.07 -9.07 -15.51
N LEU A 195 3.79 -8.07 -14.68
CA LEU A 195 2.79 -8.18 -13.61
C LEU A 195 1.37 -8.40 -14.17
N ASP A 196 1.01 -7.71 -15.26
CA ASP A 196 -0.26 -7.87 -15.96
C ASP A 196 -0.41 -9.29 -16.54
N GLU A 197 0.67 -9.88 -17.05
CA GLU A 197 0.69 -11.29 -17.50
C GLU A 197 0.44 -12.25 -16.33
N LYS A 198 1.06 -12.02 -15.16
CA LYS A 198 0.86 -12.86 -13.98
C LYS A 198 -0.57 -12.74 -13.44
N ALA A 199 -1.08 -11.52 -13.29
CA ALA A 199 -2.46 -11.29 -12.89
C ALA A 199 -3.44 -11.91 -13.88
N LYS A 200 -3.18 -11.80 -15.20
CA LYS A 200 -3.99 -12.46 -16.22
C LYS A 200 -4.00 -13.98 -16.07
N PHE A 201 -2.85 -14.60 -15.87
CA PHE A 201 -2.77 -16.04 -15.62
C PHE A 201 -3.65 -16.44 -14.43
N LEU A 202 -3.52 -15.76 -13.30
CA LEU A 202 -4.28 -16.08 -12.09
C LEU A 202 -5.80 -15.87 -12.30
N ASN A 203 -6.17 -14.78 -12.98
CA ASN A 203 -7.55 -14.46 -13.32
C ASN A 203 -8.19 -15.46 -14.28
N ASP A 204 -7.47 -15.91 -15.31
CA ASP A 204 -7.98 -16.88 -16.28
C ASP A 204 -8.24 -18.25 -15.63
N HIS A 205 -7.43 -18.63 -14.63
CA HIS A 205 -7.59 -19.91 -13.94
C HIS A 205 -8.74 -19.92 -12.93
N GLN A 206 -9.07 -18.77 -12.33
CA GLN A 206 -10.09 -18.65 -11.28
C GLN A 206 -9.93 -19.75 -10.21
N PHE A 207 -8.75 -19.84 -9.59
CA PHE A 207 -8.44 -20.87 -8.60
C PHE A 207 -9.46 -20.90 -7.46
N ASP A 208 -9.86 -22.10 -7.03
CA ASP A 208 -10.80 -22.26 -5.91
C ASP A 208 -10.09 -22.03 -4.56
N LYS A 209 -8.80 -22.36 -4.50
CA LYS A 209 -7.92 -22.18 -3.35
C LYS A 209 -6.44 -22.15 -3.76
N VAL A 210 -5.61 -21.62 -2.88
CA VAL A 210 -4.15 -21.65 -2.96
C VAL A 210 -3.55 -22.24 -1.67
N HIS A 211 -2.39 -22.87 -1.79
CA HIS A 211 -1.66 -23.49 -0.68
C HIS A 211 -0.25 -22.90 -0.59
N TYR A 212 0.07 -22.30 0.57
CA TYR A 212 1.38 -21.73 0.88
C TYR A 212 2.17 -22.72 1.74
N LYS A 213 3.43 -22.97 1.37
CA LYS A 213 4.36 -23.80 2.16
C LYS A 213 5.75 -23.20 2.19
N ALA A 214 6.36 -23.15 3.37
CA ALA A 214 7.76 -22.75 3.56
C ALA A 214 8.40 -23.49 4.75
N SER A 215 9.73 -23.60 4.77
CA SER A 215 10.47 -24.34 5.81
C SER A 215 10.45 -23.69 7.19
N ASN A 216 10.08 -22.41 7.29
CA ASN A 216 9.78 -21.75 8.58
C ASN A 216 8.52 -22.31 9.27
N GLY A 217 7.81 -23.20 8.59
CA GLY A 217 6.64 -23.90 9.08
C GLY A 217 5.32 -23.22 8.74
N THR A 218 5.32 -22.30 7.77
CA THR A 218 4.10 -21.91 7.05
C THR A 218 3.55 -23.12 6.30
N ASP A 219 2.29 -23.43 6.54
CA ASP A 219 1.47 -24.42 5.84
C ASP A 219 0.02 -23.93 5.93
N LEU A 220 -0.42 -23.16 4.93
CA LEU A 220 -1.67 -22.40 4.95
C LEU A 220 -2.49 -22.63 3.68
N TRP A 221 -3.73 -23.07 3.87
CA TRP A 221 -4.73 -23.14 2.81
C TRP A 221 -5.60 -21.89 2.82
N VAL A 222 -5.80 -21.31 1.64
CA VAL A 222 -6.58 -20.08 1.46
C VAL A 222 -7.55 -20.30 0.31
N LYS A 223 -8.85 -20.31 0.58
CA LYS A 223 -9.89 -20.29 -0.46
C LYS A 223 -9.97 -18.91 -1.08
N LEU A 224 -10.33 -18.84 -2.36
CA LEU A 224 -10.59 -17.58 -3.05
C LEU A 224 -12.08 -17.40 -3.31
N PRO A 225 -12.62 -16.17 -3.26
CA PRO A 225 -14.00 -15.90 -3.60
C PRO A 225 -14.30 -16.27 -5.06
N LYS A 226 -15.57 -16.54 -5.38
CA LYS A 226 -15.96 -16.72 -6.79
C LYS A 226 -15.87 -15.39 -7.52
N ASN A 227 -15.35 -15.41 -8.76
CA ASN A 227 -15.12 -14.20 -9.56
C ASN A 227 -14.16 -13.21 -8.87
N HIS A 228 -13.19 -13.73 -8.12
CA HIS A 228 -12.08 -12.92 -7.64
C HIS A 228 -11.28 -12.37 -8.82
N ILE A 229 -10.69 -11.22 -8.59
CA ILE A 229 -9.92 -10.43 -9.54
C ILE A 229 -8.57 -10.21 -8.88
N TRP A 230 -7.55 -10.80 -9.49
CA TRP A 230 -6.16 -10.47 -9.24
C TRP A 230 -5.84 -9.14 -9.91
N MET A 231 -5.48 -8.15 -9.10
CA MET A 231 -5.02 -6.85 -9.56
C MET A 231 -3.49 -6.85 -9.64
N SER A 232 -2.94 -5.94 -10.43
CA SER A 232 -1.49 -5.74 -10.63
C SER A 232 -1.16 -4.25 -10.52
N ALA A 233 0.06 -3.88 -10.88
CA ALA A 233 0.61 -2.53 -10.83
C ALA A 233 -0.29 -1.40 -11.36
N GLY A 234 -1.22 -1.67 -12.29
CA GLY A 234 -2.07 -0.64 -12.87
C GLY A 234 -3.55 -0.80 -12.53
N SER A 235 -4.23 0.34 -12.37
CA SER A 235 -5.69 0.40 -12.35
C SER A 235 -6.21 1.29 -13.49
N THR A 236 -7.53 1.32 -13.66
CA THR A 236 -8.23 2.13 -14.66
C THR A 236 -9.24 3.03 -13.97
N ASN A 237 -9.14 4.33 -14.21
CA ASN A 237 -10.06 5.27 -13.60
C ASN A 237 -11.45 5.26 -14.27
N GLU A 238 -12.42 5.99 -13.72
CA GLU A 238 -13.80 6.05 -14.26
C GLU A 238 -13.88 6.50 -15.74
N LYS A 239 -12.88 7.24 -16.24
CA LYS A 239 -12.83 7.76 -17.61
C LYS A 239 -12.27 6.72 -18.58
N GLY A 240 -11.72 5.62 -18.07
CA GLY A 240 -11.05 4.59 -18.84
C GLY A 240 -9.54 4.81 -19.00
N ASP A 241 -8.94 5.79 -18.30
CA ASP A 241 -7.50 6.00 -18.36
C ASP A 241 -6.79 5.07 -17.39
N ARG A 242 -5.79 4.34 -17.89
CA ARG A 242 -4.90 3.51 -17.06
C ARG A 242 -3.94 4.39 -16.27
N PHE A 243 -3.71 4.04 -15.01
CA PHE A 243 -2.79 4.73 -14.10
C PHE A 243 -2.13 3.69 -13.16
N ILE A 244 -1.08 4.08 -12.46
CA ILE A 244 -0.31 3.23 -11.53
C ILE A 244 -0.47 3.77 -10.10
N PRO A 245 -1.19 3.07 -9.21
CA PRO A 245 -1.48 3.57 -7.87
C PRO A 245 -0.26 3.70 -6.95
N ASN A 246 0.72 2.81 -7.08
CA ASN A 246 1.88 2.74 -6.19
C ASN A 246 3.19 2.76 -7.00
N MET A 247 4.16 3.60 -6.58
CA MET A 247 5.53 3.53 -7.09
C MET A 247 6.54 3.61 -5.92
N PRO A 248 7.32 2.55 -5.66
CA PRO A 248 7.38 1.29 -6.44
C PRO A 248 6.14 0.40 -6.26
N THR A 249 6.04 -0.64 -7.08
CA THR A 249 5.09 -1.76 -6.91
C THR A 249 5.72 -3.03 -7.47
N GLU A 250 5.52 -4.17 -6.83
CA GLU A 250 6.04 -5.49 -7.22
C GLU A 250 4.96 -6.58 -7.19
N GLU A 251 3.76 -6.24 -6.76
CA GLU A 251 2.76 -7.19 -6.34
C GLU A 251 1.70 -7.52 -7.39
N VAL A 252 1.13 -8.70 -7.23
CA VAL A 252 -0.14 -9.11 -7.82
C VAL A 252 -1.00 -9.63 -6.68
N PHE A 253 -2.16 -9.03 -6.46
CA PHE A 253 -2.92 -9.24 -5.23
C PHE A 253 -4.42 -9.46 -5.47
N THR A 254 -5.08 -10.12 -4.53
CA THR A 254 -6.53 -10.30 -4.50
C THR A 254 -7.01 -10.50 -3.06
N SER A 255 -8.32 -10.57 -2.84
CA SER A 255 -8.85 -10.88 -1.51
C SER A 255 -9.11 -12.39 -1.33
N PRO A 256 -8.75 -12.96 -0.17
CA PRO A 256 -9.13 -14.32 0.19
C PRO A 256 -10.62 -14.39 0.53
N GLN A 257 -11.17 -15.59 0.49
CA GLN A 257 -12.46 -15.89 1.08
C GLN A 257 -12.31 -15.82 2.60
N TYR A 258 -12.95 -14.83 3.23
CA TYR A 258 -12.68 -14.51 4.64
C TYR A 258 -12.91 -15.69 5.61
N ASP A 259 -13.90 -16.55 5.34
CA ASP A 259 -14.24 -17.75 6.13
C ASP A 259 -13.57 -19.04 5.60
N GLY A 260 -12.54 -18.90 4.79
CA GLY A 260 -11.94 -19.97 3.99
C GLY A 260 -10.45 -20.19 4.18
N VAL A 261 -9.91 -19.84 5.35
CA VAL A 261 -8.48 -19.90 5.66
C VAL A 261 -8.20 -20.88 6.79
N ASP A 262 -7.28 -21.82 6.57
CA ASP A 262 -6.95 -22.88 7.53
C ASP A 262 -5.45 -23.18 7.51
N GLY A 263 -4.83 -23.27 8.69
CA GLY A 263 -3.42 -23.67 8.85
C GLY A 263 -2.56 -22.65 9.57
N ARG A 264 -1.24 -22.78 9.42
CA ARG A 264 -0.24 -21.95 10.13
C ARG A 264 0.44 -21.00 9.14
N LEU A 265 0.55 -19.74 9.54
CA LEU A 265 1.22 -18.70 8.77
C LEU A 265 2.28 -18.00 9.63
N VAL A 266 3.51 -17.91 9.13
CA VAL A 266 4.64 -17.33 9.86
C VAL A 266 5.14 -16.09 9.12
N ALA A 267 5.23 -14.96 9.83
CA ALA A 267 5.77 -13.74 9.26
C ALA A 267 7.28 -13.87 8.99
N SER A 268 7.72 -13.34 7.84
CA SER A 268 9.12 -13.34 7.42
C SER A 268 9.84 -12.02 7.70
N LYS A 269 9.10 -10.94 7.96
CA LYS A 269 9.64 -9.61 8.32
C LYS A 269 8.90 -9.00 9.51
N PRO A 270 9.49 -8.02 10.21
CA PRO A 270 8.79 -7.25 11.23
C PRO A 270 7.63 -6.45 10.63
N LEU A 271 6.61 -6.23 11.46
CA LEU A 271 5.50 -5.31 11.23
C LEU A 271 5.70 -4.09 12.12
N VAL A 272 5.45 -2.89 11.60
CA VAL A 272 5.40 -1.66 12.41
C VAL A 272 3.94 -1.25 12.53
N TYR A 273 3.38 -1.37 13.74
CA TYR A 273 1.99 -1.01 14.02
C TYR A 273 1.94 0.00 15.16
N ASN A 274 1.31 1.15 14.92
CA ASN A 274 1.24 2.27 15.89
C ASN A 274 2.60 2.64 16.51
N GLY A 275 3.67 2.63 15.71
CA GLY A 275 5.04 2.96 16.15
C GLY A 275 5.76 1.87 16.94
N VAL A 276 5.12 0.73 17.19
CA VAL A 276 5.71 -0.44 17.85
C VAL A 276 6.11 -1.49 16.81
N VAL A 277 7.31 -2.05 16.96
CA VAL A 277 7.78 -3.15 16.13
C VAL A 277 7.24 -4.47 16.68
N ILE A 278 6.51 -5.20 15.86
CA ILE A 278 6.06 -6.57 16.09
C ILE A 278 6.97 -7.49 15.28
N ASN A 279 7.64 -8.45 15.92
CA ASN A 279 8.64 -9.27 15.25
C ASN A 279 8.60 -10.75 15.66
N GLY A 280 8.95 -11.61 14.72
CA GLY A 280 8.99 -13.07 14.89
C GLY A 280 7.63 -13.62 15.32
N PHE A 281 6.57 -13.25 14.58
CA PHE A 281 5.19 -13.58 14.90
C PHE A 281 4.59 -14.59 13.93
N GLU A 282 3.54 -15.27 14.38
CA GLU A 282 2.83 -16.29 13.63
C GLU A 282 1.36 -16.35 14.05
N PHE A 283 0.55 -16.93 13.16
CA PHE A 283 -0.87 -17.13 13.34
C PHE A 283 -1.26 -18.58 13.04
N GLU A 284 -2.24 -19.10 13.79
CA GLU A 284 -2.99 -20.31 13.45
C GLU A 284 -4.41 -19.92 13.07
N PHE A 285 -4.82 -20.31 11.87
CA PHE A 285 -6.14 -20.05 11.31
C PHE A 285 -7.00 -21.31 11.30
N LYS A 286 -8.29 -21.11 11.57
CA LYS A 286 -9.31 -22.13 11.38
C LYS A 286 -10.63 -21.49 10.96
N ASP A 287 -11.27 -22.04 9.92
CA ASP A 287 -12.53 -21.54 9.38
C ASP A 287 -12.46 -20.02 9.08
N GLY A 288 -11.31 -19.55 8.57
CA GLY A 288 -11.04 -18.15 8.26
C GLY A 288 -10.46 -17.29 9.38
N LYS A 289 -10.60 -17.73 10.63
CA LYS A 289 -10.32 -16.90 11.81
C LYS A 289 -8.98 -17.22 12.45
N VAL A 290 -8.25 -16.20 12.88
CA VAL A 290 -7.11 -16.36 13.81
C VAL A 290 -7.61 -16.95 15.13
N ILE A 291 -7.20 -18.18 15.43
CA ILE A 291 -7.53 -18.89 16.68
C ILE A 291 -6.39 -18.88 17.70
N SER A 292 -5.17 -18.66 17.25
CA SER A 292 -3.96 -18.54 18.09
C SER A 292 -2.93 -17.66 17.38
N PHE A 293 -2.12 -16.95 18.15
CA PHE A 293 -1.01 -16.15 17.65
C PHE A 293 0.11 -16.09 18.71
N SER A 294 1.32 -15.76 18.28
CA SER A 294 2.42 -15.43 19.18
C SER A 294 3.37 -14.45 18.50
N ALA A 295 4.13 -13.68 19.27
CA ALA A 295 5.19 -12.80 18.77
C ALA A 295 6.37 -12.80 19.73
N LYS A 296 7.60 -12.71 19.22
CA LYS A 296 8.80 -12.58 20.07
C LYS A 296 8.94 -11.17 20.64
N GLU A 297 8.43 -10.18 19.90
CA GLU A 297 8.43 -8.76 20.24
C GLU A 297 7.07 -8.18 19.84
N GLY A 298 6.51 -7.29 20.67
CA GLY A 298 5.25 -6.60 20.36
C GLY A 298 3.98 -7.47 20.45
N GLU A 299 3.99 -8.57 21.22
CA GLU A 299 2.82 -9.48 21.31
C GLU A 299 1.56 -8.80 21.85
N ASP A 300 1.68 -7.92 22.84
CA ASP A 300 0.55 -7.16 23.39
C ASP A 300 -0.05 -6.22 22.32
N THR A 301 0.79 -5.55 21.55
CA THR A 301 0.36 -4.70 20.44
C THR A 301 -0.30 -5.51 19.31
N LEU A 302 0.23 -6.70 18.99
CA LEU A 302 -0.40 -7.61 18.04
C LEU A 302 -1.79 -8.07 18.52
N ARG A 303 -1.96 -8.28 19.83
CA ARG A 303 -3.25 -8.60 20.44
C ARG A 303 -4.23 -7.45 20.32
N GLU A 304 -3.80 -6.24 20.64
CA GLU A 304 -4.63 -5.03 20.50
C GLU A 304 -5.11 -4.84 19.06
N MET A 305 -4.21 -5.02 18.08
CA MET A 305 -4.56 -4.97 16.65
C MET A 305 -5.66 -5.98 16.32
N LEU A 306 -5.51 -7.24 16.73
CA LEU A 306 -6.50 -8.30 16.51
C LEU A 306 -7.84 -8.07 17.24
N ASP A 307 -7.84 -7.29 18.32
CA ASP A 307 -9.03 -6.97 19.12
C ASP A 307 -9.71 -5.65 18.67
N SER A 308 -9.22 -5.00 17.61
CA SER A 308 -9.80 -3.75 17.08
C SER A 308 -11.28 -3.87 16.71
N ASP A 309 -11.66 -4.97 16.05
CA ASP A 309 -13.05 -5.35 15.77
C ASP A 309 -13.17 -6.85 15.42
N GLU A 310 -14.37 -7.30 15.04
CA GLU A 310 -14.61 -8.69 14.65
C GLU A 310 -13.84 -9.11 13.39
N GLY A 311 -13.77 -8.22 12.39
CA GLY A 311 -13.11 -8.44 11.10
C GLY A 311 -11.59 -8.48 11.19
N SER A 312 -11.00 -7.89 12.22
CA SER A 312 -9.55 -7.82 12.44
C SER A 312 -8.88 -9.19 12.63
N LYS A 313 -9.66 -10.25 12.88
CA LYS A 313 -9.18 -11.64 13.01
C LYS A 313 -9.30 -12.47 11.72
N PHE A 314 -9.65 -11.83 10.61
CA PHE A 314 -9.80 -12.46 9.30
C PHE A 314 -8.92 -11.73 8.29
N LEU A 315 -8.55 -12.43 7.21
CA LEU A 315 -7.73 -11.85 6.17
C LEU A 315 -8.56 -11.05 5.16
N GLY A 316 -8.05 -9.90 4.74
CA GLY A 316 -8.62 -9.04 3.71
C GLY A 316 -7.89 -9.13 2.36
N GLU A 317 -6.63 -9.59 2.38
CA GLU A 317 -5.76 -9.59 1.21
C GLU A 317 -4.75 -10.73 1.22
N ILE A 318 -4.42 -11.18 0.01
CA ILE A 318 -3.24 -11.96 -0.31
C ILE A 318 -2.50 -11.27 -1.46
N ALA A 319 -1.19 -11.10 -1.33
CA ALA A 319 -0.36 -10.48 -2.35
C ALA A 319 0.87 -11.33 -2.67
N LEU A 320 1.17 -11.42 -3.96
CA LEU A 320 2.27 -12.21 -4.51
C LEU A 320 3.38 -11.28 -5.00
N VAL A 321 4.54 -11.36 -4.36
CA VAL A 321 5.74 -10.60 -4.72
C VAL A 321 6.92 -11.58 -4.81
N PRO A 322 7.62 -11.66 -5.96
CA PRO A 322 8.81 -12.48 -6.08
C PRO A 322 9.87 -12.14 -5.04
N TYR A 323 10.48 -13.18 -4.48
CA TYR A 323 11.61 -13.04 -3.56
C TYR A 323 12.81 -12.40 -4.27
N ASP A 324 13.04 -12.73 -5.55
CA ASP A 324 14.04 -12.04 -6.39
C ASP A 324 13.40 -10.80 -7.05
N SER A 325 13.25 -9.75 -6.24
CA SER A 325 12.74 -8.43 -6.66
C SER A 325 13.67 -7.31 -6.16
N PRO A 326 13.70 -6.13 -6.81
CA PRO A 326 14.61 -5.04 -6.42
C PRO A 326 14.49 -4.64 -4.94
N ILE A 327 13.28 -4.57 -4.40
CA ILE A 327 13.06 -4.19 -3.00
C ILE A 327 13.48 -5.32 -2.07
N SER A 328 13.06 -6.55 -2.33
CA SER A 328 13.46 -7.72 -1.53
C SER A 328 14.99 -7.87 -1.46
N ASN A 329 15.66 -7.77 -2.61
CA ASN A 329 17.11 -7.88 -2.73
C ASN A 329 17.89 -6.75 -2.04
N SER A 330 17.24 -5.61 -1.77
CA SER A 330 17.88 -4.53 -1.01
C SER A 330 18.15 -4.92 0.45
N ASN A 331 17.39 -5.88 1.00
CA ASN A 331 17.46 -6.35 2.38
C ASN A 331 17.41 -5.19 3.40
N ILE A 332 16.57 -4.19 3.12
CA ILE A 332 16.32 -3.03 3.96
C ILE A 332 14.92 -3.16 4.56
N LEU A 333 14.80 -2.88 5.86
CA LEU A 333 13.52 -2.59 6.50
C LEU A 333 13.28 -1.08 6.36
N PHE A 334 12.27 -0.70 5.58
CA PHE A 334 12.04 0.69 5.24
C PHE A 334 11.27 1.43 6.34
N TYR A 335 10.54 0.75 7.23
CA TYR A 335 9.62 1.42 8.16
C TYR A 335 8.60 2.27 7.39
N ASN A 336 8.20 1.80 6.21
CA ASN A 336 7.30 2.49 5.31
C ASN A 336 6.53 1.44 4.50
N THR A 337 5.21 1.42 4.68
CA THR A 337 4.30 0.39 4.13
C THR A 337 4.49 0.21 2.63
N LEU A 338 4.55 1.29 1.85
CA LEU A 338 4.71 1.25 0.38
C LEU A 338 5.93 0.40 -0.06
N PHE A 339 7.04 0.46 0.67
CA PHE A 339 8.22 -0.35 0.32
C PHE A 339 8.16 -1.73 0.94
N ASP A 340 7.81 -1.82 2.24
CA ASP A 340 7.88 -3.08 2.98
C ASP A 340 6.86 -4.11 2.43
N GLU A 341 5.66 -3.68 2.03
CA GLU A 341 4.63 -4.53 1.37
C GLU A 341 5.12 -5.07 0.02
N ASN A 342 5.83 -4.23 -0.75
CA ASN A 342 6.35 -4.58 -2.07
C ASN A 342 7.69 -5.31 -2.00
N ALA A 343 8.17 -5.65 -0.79
CA ALA A 343 9.42 -6.35 -0.58
C ALA A 343 9.24 -7.87 -0.37
N SER A 344 8.01 -8.37 -0.30
CA SER A 344 7.72 -9.76 0.05
C SER A 344 6.27 -10.11 -0.24
N CYS A 345 5.96 -11.39 -0.53
CA CYS A 345 4.55 -11.83 -0.46
C CYS A 345 4.00 -11.43 0.92
N HIS A 346 2.79 -10.92 0.96
CA HIS A 346 2.17 -10.46 2.18
C HIS A 346 0.70 -10.85 2.23
N PHE A 347 0.14 -10.69 3.43
CA PHE A 347 -1.26 -10.85 3.74
C PHE A 347 -1.71 -9.63 4.52
N ALA A 348 -2.96 -9.19 4.36
CA ALA A 348 -3.55 -8.16 5.21
C ALA A 348 -4.54 -8.78 6.19
N LEU A 349 -4.43 -8.43 7.48
CA LEU A 349 -5.52 -8.62 8.43
C LEU A 349 -6.53 -7.48 8.29
N GLY A 350 -7.82 -7.82 8.31
CA GLY A 350 -8.90 -6.83 8.24
C GLY A 350 -9.50 -6.63 6.84
N LYS A 351 -9.74 -5.38 6.46
CA LYS A 351 -10.67 -4.99 5.40
C LYS A 351 -10.16 -5.44 4.03
N ALA A 352 -11.05 -6.00 3.22
CA ALA A 352 -10.75 -6.35 1.84
C ALA A 352 -10.99 -5.18 0.87
N TYR A 353 -10.25 -5.15 -0.24
CA TYR A 353 -10.52 -4.22 -1.34
C TYR A 353 -11.72 -4.70 -2.19
N PRO A 354 -12.83 -3.94 -2.29
CA PRO A 354 -14.00 -4.35 -3.07
C PRO A 354 -13.73 -4.53 -4.58
N THR A 355 -12.66 -3.93 -5.09
CA THR A 355 -12.24 -4.06 -6.51
C THR A 355 -11.72 -5.46 -6.85
N THR A 356 -11.39 -6.28 -5.85
CA THR A 356 -10.83 -7.63 -6.04
C THR A 356 -11.90 -8.71 -6.25
N VAL A 357 -13.19 -8.37 -6.24
CA VAL A 357 -14.27 -9.31 -6.57
C VAL A 357 -15.30 -8.63 -7.44
N LYS A 358 -15.68 -9.29 -8.54
CA LYS A 358 -16.65 -8.75 -9.48
C LYS A 358 -17.99 -8.42 -8.79
N GLY A 359 -18.39 -7.16 -8.86
CA GLY A 359 -19.65 -6.64 -8.31
C GLY A 359 -19.59 -6.21 -6.85
N ALA A 360 -18.45 -6.33 -6.16
CA ALA A 360 -18.32 -5.89 -4.78
C ALA A 360 -18.23 -4.35 -4.63
N SER A 361 -17.65 -3.63 -5.61
CA SER A 361 -17.60 -2.16 -5.60
C SER A 361 -18.98 -1.47 -5.66
N ASP A 362 -20.04 -2.20 -6.04
CA ASP A 362 -21.41 -1.71 -6.10
C ASP A 362 -22.18 -1.91 -4.77
N LEU A 363 -21.56 -2.58 -3.79
CA LEU A 363 -22.18 -2.92 -2.51
C LEU A 363 -21.77 -1.94 -1.41
N ASP A 364 -22.64 -1.83 -0.39
CA ASP A 364 -22.25 -1.20 0.87
C ASP A 364 -21.28 -2.11 1.64
N ASP A 365 -20.38 -1.53 2.44
CA ASP A 365 -19.38 -2.26 3.25
C ASP A 365 -19.99 -3.44 4.03
N SER A 366 -21.16 -3.25 4.65
CA SER A 366 -21.85 -4.29 5.42
C SER A 366 -22.31 -5.51 4.61
N GLN A 367 -22.28 -5.44 3.27
CA GLN A 367 -22.79 -6.46 2.36
C GLN A 367 -21.66 -7.24 1.67
N VAL A 368 -20.40 -6.78 1.73
CA VAL A 368 -19.29 -7.40 1.00
C VAL A 368 -18.99 -8.83 1.44
N ARG A 369 -19.31 -9.18 2.70
CA ARG A 369 -19.24 -10.57 3.22
C ARG A 369 -20.10 -11.55 2.44
N SER A 370 -21.19 -11.10 1.83
CA SER A 370 -22.03 -11.96 0.96
C SER A 370 -21.30 -12.43 -0.30
N LEU A 371 -20.23 -11.72 -0.70
CA LEU A 371 -19.33 -12.09 -1.79
C LEU A 371 -18.02 -12.71 -1.31
N GLY A 372 -17.89 -13.02 -0.01
CA GLY A 372 -16.71 -13.66 0.56
C GLY A 372 -15.61 -12.71 0.97
N LEU A 373 -15.82 -11.40 0.90
CA LEU A 373 -14.86 -10.38 1.33
C LEU A 373 -15.00 -10.08 2.83
N ASN A 374 -13.87 -9.77 3.47
CA ASN A 374 -13.89 -9.31 4.85
C ASN A 374 -14.19 -7.81 4.95
N ASP A 375 -14.83 -7.40 6.06
CA ASP A 375 -15.03 -6.00 6.42
C ASP A 375 -14.49 -5.78 7.84
N SER A 376 -13.78 -4.66 8.03
CA SER A 376 -13.01 -4.33 9.22
C SER A 376 -12.72 -2.82 9.25
N LEU A 377 -12.33 -2.31 10.43
CA LEU A 377 -11.81 -0.96 10.62
C LEU A 377 -10.33 -0.84 10.25
N ILE A 378 -9.59 -1.95 10.30
CA ILE A 378 -8.16 -2.00 9.99
C ILE A 378 -7.89 -2.69 8.65
N HIS A 379 -6.72 -2.43 8.08
CA HIS A 379 -6.13 -3.17 6.99
C HIS A 379 -4.62 -3.15 7.23
N GLU A 380 -4.08 -4.26 7.72
CA GLU A 380 -2.70 -4.31 8.23
C GLU A 380 -1.90 -5.41 7.54
N ASP A 381 -0.99 -4.97 6.66
CA ASP A 381 -0.13 -5.83 5.86
C ASP A 381 1.02 -6.41 6.67
N PHE A 382 1.24 -7.72 6.54
CA PHE A 382 2.41 -8.38 7.09
C PHE A 382 3.02 -9.36 6.10
N MET A 383 4.35 -9.35 6.06
CA MET A 383 5.14 -10.05 5.06
C MET A 383 5.42 -11.49 5.48
N VAL A 384 5.32 -12.41 4.51
CA VAL A 384 5.47 -13.87 4.70
C VAL A 384 6.37 -14.52 3.65
N GLY A 385 6.76 -13.79 2.60
CA GLY A 385 7.61 -14.30 1.53
C GLY A 385 8.99 -14.74 2.04
N THR A 386 9.43 -15.91 1.60
CA THR A 386 10.75 -16.49 1.88
C THR A 386 11.38 -17.03 0.59
N GLU A 387 12.70 -17.23 0.59
CA GLU A 387 13.44 -17.75 -0.58
C GLU A 387 13.01 -19.16 -1.01
N ASP A 388 12.40 -19.91 -0.10
CA ASP A 388 11.93 -21.29 -0.29
C ASP A 388 10.41 -21.39 -0.37
N LEU A 389 9.68 -20.25 -0.39
CA LEU A 389 8.22 -20.25 -0.42
C LEU A 389 7.71 -20.95 -1.70
N GLU A 390 6.82 -21.91 -1.50
CA GLU A 390 6.05 -22.57 -2.55
C GLU A 390 4.59 -22.13 -2.47
N ILE A 391 4.00 -21.80 -3.61
CA ILE A 391 2.57 -21.48 -3.71
C ILE A 391 1.98 -22.32 -4.84
N THR A 392 0.96 -23.11 -4.50
CA THR A 392 0.24 -23.96 -5.46
C THR A 392 -1.22 -23.53 -5.54
N GLY A 393 -1.70 -23.20 -6.73
CA GLY A 393 -3.11 -22.93 -7.02
C GLY A 393 -3.86 -24.19 -7.39
N TYR A 394 -5.14 -24.26 -7.00
CA TYR A 394 -5.99 -25.41 -7.24
C TYR A 394 -7.26 -24.98 -7.98
N LYS A 395 -7.56 -25.65 -9.10
CA LYS A 395 -8.82 -25.47 -9.84
C LYS A 395 -9.43 -26.82 -10.17
N ASP A 396 -10.63 -27.10 -9.68
CA ASP A 396 -11.31 -28.40 -9.88
C ASP A 396 -10.38 -29.58 -9.54
N ASP A 397 -9.71 -29.49 -8.38
CA ASP A 397 -8.70 -30.43 -7.86
C ASP A 397 -7.43 -30.62 -8.73
N LYS A 398 -7.24 -29.82 -9.79
CA LYS A 398 -5.97 -29.76 -10.54
C LYS A 398 -5.02 -28.77 -9.89
N GLU A 399 -3.76 -29.18 -9.78
CA GLU A 399 -2.69 -28.37 -9.19
C GLU A 399 -1.93 -27.57 -10.24
N PHE A 400 -1.61 -26.32 -9.91
CA PHE A 400 -0.84 -25.41 -10.74
C PHE A 400 0.22 -24.74 -9.87
N LYS A 401 1.49 -24.86 -10.24
CA LYS A 401 2.58 -24.18 -9.53
C LYS A 401 2.50 -22.68 -9.86
N ILE A 402 2.30 -21.88 -8.82
CA ILE A 402 2.28 -20.42 -8.90
C ILE A 402 3.68 -19.92 -8.55
N PHE A 403 4.19 -20.31 -7.37
CA PHE A 403 5.56 -20.03 -6.94
C PHE A 403 6.34 -21.32 -6.67
N GLU A 404 7.62 -21.31 -7.05
CA GLU A 404 8.64 -22.26 -6.63
C GLU A 404 9.89 -21.48 -6.19
N LYS A 405 10.43 -21.80 -5.00
CA LYS A 405 11.59 -21.11 -4.43
C LYS A 405 11.41 -19.58 -4.41
N GLY A 406 10.28 -19.16 -3.87
CA GLY A 406 9.94 -17.75 -3.68
C GLY A 406 9.67 -16.96 -4.96
N ASN A 407 9.62 -17.58 -6.14
CA ASN A 407 9.49 -16.87 -7.42
C ASN A 407 8.44 -17.51 -8.33
N TRP A 408 7.93 -16.75 -9.30
CA TRP A 408 6.99 -17.24 -10.31
C TRP A 408 7.52 -18.52 -11.00
N ALA A 409 6.69 -19.55 -11.08
CA ALA A 409 7.04 -20.81 -11.73
C ALA A 409 6.91 -20.75 -13.28
N PHE A 410 6.47 -19.61 -13.84
CA PHE A 410 6.15 -19.42 -15.26
C PHE A 410 6.51 -18.02 -15.76
#